data_AF-X0XXM4-F1
#
_entry.id   AF-X0XXM4-F1
#
_cell.length_a   1.000
_cell.length_b   1.000
_cell.length_c   1.000
_cell.angle_alpha   90.00
_cell.angle_beta   90.00
_cell.angle_gamma   90.00
#
_symmetry.space_group_name_H-M   'P 1'
#
loop_
_entity.id
_entity.type
_entity.pdbx_description
1 polymer ?
#
loop_
_entity_poly.entity_id
_entity_poly.type
_entity_poly.pdbx_seq_one_letter_code
_entity_poly.pdbx_strand_id
1 'polypeptide(L)' 'MDCVVTDPPYGMSFMGKDWDSALPPKEAFTEMYRVLKSGALAFVMSSPRQDLLWRMMSLLESVGFELKQSPLYWAYASG' A
#
# COMPACT_ATOMS: atom_id res chain seq x y z
N MET A 1 3.96 -17.33 -1.75
CA MET A 1 4.02 -16.55 -0.51
C MET A 1 2.66 -16.62 0.16
N ASP A 2 2.62 -16.73 1.49
CA ASP A 2 1.37 -16.81 2.27
C ASP A 2 0.91 -15.44 2.78
N CYS A 3 1.82 -14.47 2.83
CA CYS A 3 1.54 -13.09 3.19
C CYS A 3 2.57 -12.15 2.55
N VAL A 4 2.16 -10.93 2.21
CA VAL A 4 3.05 -9.80 1.89
C VAL A 4 2.81 -8.70 2.91
N VAL A 5 3.88 -8.14 3.47
CA VAL A 5 3.84 -6.95 4.33
C VAL A 5 4.85 -5.96 3.78
N THR A 6 4.40 -4.74 3.44
CA THR A 6 5.26 -3.75 2.80
C THR A 6 4.89 -2.31 3.20
N ASP A 7 5.89 -1.44 3.16
CA ASP A 7 5.81 0.00 3.48
C ASP A 7 6.35 0.82 2.29
N PRO A 8 5.52 1.03 1.25
CA PRO A 8 5.92 1.76 0.05
C PRO A 8 5.91 3.29 0.23
N PRO A 9 6.50 4.06 -0.69
CA PRO A 9 6.25 5.51 -0.76
C PRO A 9 4.78 5.83 -1.10
N TYR A 10 4.23 6.90 -0.50
CA TYR A 10 2.82 7.28 -0.63
C TYR A 10 2.58 8.48 -1.52
N GLY A 11 3.62 9.07 -2.10
CA GLY A 11 3.51 10.34 -2.81
C GLY A 11 3.24 11.52 -1.87
N MET A 12 3.75 11.46 -0.63
CA MET A 12 3.59 12.52 0.36
C MET A 12 4.63 13.64 0.19
N SER A 13 5.72 13.37 -0.53
CA SER A 13 6.87 14.29 -0.68
C SER A 13 7.41 14.81 0.65
N PHE A 14 7.23 14.06 1.73
CA PHE A 14 7.61 14.47 3.08
C PHE A 14 9.13 14.51 3.23
N MET A 15 9.83 13.55 2.63
CA MET A 15 11.29 13.45 2.73
C MET A 15 12.04 14.35 1.75
N GLY A 16 11.35 15.07 0.86
CA GLY A 16 11.96 15.92 -0.16
C GLY A 16 12.83 15.16 -1.17
N LYS A 17 12.62 13.85 -1.32
CA LYS A 17 13.34 12.97 -2.25
C LYS A 17 12.40 12.49 -3.34
N ASP A 18 12.91 12.35 -4.56
CA ASP A 18 12.10 12.01 -5.75
C ASP A 18 11.29 10.71 -5.57
N TRP A 19 11.84 9.72 -4.87
CA TRP A 19 11.18 8.44 -4.65
C TRP A 19 9.95 8.52 -3.72
N ASP A 20 9.83 9.54 -2.89
CA ASP A 20 8.69 9.76 -1.98
C ASP A 20 7.60 10.68 -2.60
N SER A 21 7.87 11.21 -3.80
CA SER A 21 6.96 12.12 -4.50
C SER A 21 5.88 11.39 -5.30
N ALA A 22 6.06 10.10 -5.55
CA ALA A 22 5.17 9.27 -6.35
C ALA A 22 4.76 8.00 -5.62
N LEU A 23 3.64 7.42 -6.07
CA LEU A 23 3.25 6.07 -5.68
C LEU A 23 4.21 5.04 -6.29
N PRO A 24 4.25 3.81 -5.74
CA PRO A 24 5.04 2.75 -6.32
C PRO A 24 4.58 2.46 -7.75
N PRO A 25 5.51 2.07 -8.63
CA PRO A 25 5.14 1.57 -9.94
C PRO A 25 4.17 0.39 -9.80
N LYS A 26 3.16 0.31 -10.67
CA LYS A 26 2.15 -0.75 -10.65
C LYS A 26 2.78 -2.13 -10.72
N GLU A 27 3.88 -2.23 -11.46
CA GLU A 27 4.69 -3.43 -11.66
C GLU A 27 5.16 -4.03 -10.34
N ALA A 28 5.48 -3.21 -9.32
CA ALA A 28 5.89 -3.71 -8.02
C ALA A 28 4.78 -4.54 -7.36
N PHE A 29 3.55 -4.03 -7.38
CA PHE A 29 2.40 -4.77 -6.84
C PHE A 29 1.98 -5.93 -7.74
N THR A 30 2.15 -5.82 -9.06
CA THR A 30 1.93 -6.95 -9.98
C THR A 30 2.83 -8.14 -9.65
N GLU A 31 4.11 -7.90 -9.39
CA GLU A 31 5.03 -8.97 -9.00
C GLU A 31 4.71 -9.53 -7.61
N MET A 32 4.31 -8.68 -6.65
CA MET A 32 3.83 -9.14 -5.34
C MET A 32 2.59 -10.03 -5.48
N TYR A 33 1.63 -9.63 -6.30
CA TYR A 33 0.42 -10.41 -6.56
C TYR A 33 0.74 -11.76 -7.22
N ARG A 34 1.64 -11.78 -8.20
CA ARG A 34 2.06 -13.00 -8.92
C ARG A 34 2.62 -14.08 -7.99
N VAL A 35 3.30 -13.70 -6.91
CA VAL A 35 3.94 -14.65 -5.99
C VAL A 35 3.05 -15.06 -4.81
N LEU A 36 1.89 -14.42 -4.64
CA LEU A 36 0.92 -14.75 -3.60
C LEU A 36 0.12 -16.01 -3.96
N LYS A 37 -0.09 -16.88 -2.97
CA LYS A 37 -1.02 -18.01 -3.13
C LYS A 37 -2.44 -17.45 -3.18
N SER A 38 -3.35 -18.18 -3.81
CA SER A 38 -4.78 -17.86 -3.72
C SER A 38 -5.23 -17.84 -2.26
N GLY A 39 -5.93 -16.78 -1.84
CA GLY A 39 -6.37 -16.57 -0.46
C GLY A 39 -5.30 -16.02 0.51
N ALA A 40 -4.09 -15.75 0.04
CA ALA A 40 -3.06 -15.11 0.85
C ALA A 40 -3.41 -13.65 1.19
N LEU A 41 -2.83 -13.13 2.28
CA LEU A 41 -3.07 -11.77 2.75
C LEU A 41 -1.98 -10.80 2.29
N ALA A 42 -2.34 -9.52 2.19
CA ALA A 42 -1.39 -8.44 1.98
C ALA A 42 -1.69 -7.27 2.93
N PHE A 43 -0.66 -6.78 3.59
CA PHE A 43 -0.68 -5.57 4.40
C PHE A 43 0.22 -4.54 3.75
N VAL A 44 -0.38 -3.48 3.24
CA VAL A 44 0.33 -2.38 2.58
C VAL A 44 0.11 -1.16 3.45
N MET A 45 1.18 -0.67 4.06
CA MET A 45 1.12 0.58 4.81
C MET A 45 0.73 1.72 3.84
N SER A 46 0.04 2.74 4.35
CA SER A 46 -0.37 3.93 3.59
C SER A 46 -0.56 5.11 4.53
N SER A 47 -0.44 6.31 3.98
CA SER A 47 -0.93 7.51 4.65
C SER A 47 -2.44 7.40 4.95
N PRO A 48 -2.90 7.87 6.13
CA PRO A 48 -4.32 7.98 6.44
C PRO A 48 -4.99 9.17 5.72
N ARG A 49 -4.21 10.05 5.06
CA ARG A 49 -4.80 11.13 4.27
C ARG A 49 -5.60 10.55 3.11
N GLN A 50 -6.85 10.98 3.00
CA GLN A 50 -7.81 10.43 2.04
C GLN A 50 -7.28 10.48 0.60
N ASP A 51 -6.63 11.57 0.19
CA ASP A 51 -6.08 11.78 -1.15
C ASP A 51 -4.99 10.77 -1.55
N LEU A 52 -4.21 10.30 -0.59
CA LEU A 52 -3.15 9.30 -0.80
C LEU A 52 -3.69 7.88 -0.62
N LEU A 53 -4.52 7.68 0.40
CA LEU A 53 -5.15 6.39 0.70
C LEU A 53 -5.99 5.90 -0.47
N TRP A 54 -6.85 6.74 -1.06
CA TRP A 54 -7.69 6.32 -2.18
C TRP A 54 -6.85 5.90 -3.40
N ARG A 55 -5.73 6.58 -3.65
CA ARG A 55 -4.85 6.24 -4.78
C ARG A 55 -4.13 4.92 -4.56
N MET A 56 -3.65 4.66 -3.34
CA MET A 56 -3.06 3.37 -2.99
C MET A 56 -4.07 2.23 -3.13
N MET A 57 -5.29 2.42 -2.60
CA MET A 57 -6.37 1.45 -2.75
C MET A 57 -6.70 1.19 -4.23
N SER A 58 -6.86 2.26 -5.03
CA SER A 58 -7.13 2.14 -6.46
C SER A 58 -6.02 1.39 -7.21
N LEU A 59 -4.76 1.63 -6.85
CA LEU A 59 -3.61 0.94 -7.42
C LEU A 59 -3.65 -0.56 -7.11
N LEU A 60 -3.88 -0.93 -5.85
CA LEU A 60 -3.98 -2.33 -5.42
C LEU A 60 -5.14 -3.06 -6.10
N GLU A 61 -6.32 -2.43 -6.17
CA GLU A 61 -7.49 -2.99 -6.86
C GLU A 61 -7.18 -3.20 -8.35
N SER A 62 -6.50 -2.25 -9.00
CA SER A 62 -6.13 -2.34 -10.42
C SER A 62 -5.15 -3.49 -10.75
N VAL A 63 -4.50 -4.06 -9.73
CA VAL A 63 -3.60 -5.22 -9.85
C VAL A 63 -4.34 -6.54 -9.59
N GLY A 64 -5.50 -6.49 -8.95
CA GLY A 64 -6.32 -7.67 -8.64
C GLY A 64 -6.41 -8.01 -7.15
N PHE A 65 -5.91 -7.15 -6.26
CA PHE A 65 -6.15 -7.31 -4.82
C PHE A 65 -7.61 -7.04 -4.48
N GLU A 66 -8.21 -7.88 -3.65
CA GLU A 66 -9.54 -7.65 -3.09
C GLU A 66 -9.44 -6.82 -1.81
N LEU A 67 -10.11 -5.65 -1.78
CA LEU A 67 -10.07 -4.71 -0.64
C LEU A 67 -11.31 -4.86 0.27
N LYS A 68 -11.55 -6.07 0.77
CA LYS A 68 -12.74 -6.38 1.59
C LYS A 68 -12.52 -6.16 3.09
N GLN A 69 -11.27 -6.16 3.53
CA GLN A 69 -10.90 -6.08 4.94
C GLN A 69 -10.97 -4.63 5.43
N SER A 70 -11.37 -4.47 6.69
CA SER A 70 -11.31 -3.17 7.37
C SER A 70 -9.86 -2.67 7.43
N PRO A 71 -9.59 -1.39 7.14
CA PRO A 71 -8.26 -0.82 7.26
C PRO A 71 -7.77 -0.84 8.71
N LEU A 72 -6.47 -1.04 8.89
CA LEU A 72 -5.79 -0.91 10.17
C LEU A 72 -5.14 0.47 10.25
N TYR A 73 -5.38 1.19 11.35
CA TYR A 73 -4.79 2.50 11.59
C TYR A 73 -3.81 2.45 12.76
N TRP A 74 -2.64 3.04 12.56
CA TRP A 74 -1.68 3.28 13.63
C TRP A 74 -1.95 4.65 14.26
N ALA A 75 -2.27 4.65 15.56
CA ALA A 75 -2.45 5.87 16.34
C ALA A 75 -1.17 6.13 17.16
N TYR A 76 -0.49 7.24 16.89
CA TYR A 76 0.65 7.70 17.67
C TYR A 76 0.20 8.69 18.75
N ALA A 77 0.60 8.45 20.00
CA ALA A 77 0.41 9.36 21.12
C ALA A 77 1.71 9.44 21.94
N SER A 78 2.14 10.66 22.27
CA SER A 78 3.21 10.92 23.24
C SER A 78 2.58 11.45 24.52
N GLY A 79 2.79 10.74 25.64
CA GLY A 79 2.34 11.17 26.97
C GLY A 79 3.13 12.36 27.51
#